data_AF-A0A7Y6PY36-F1
#
_entry.id   AF-A0A7Y6PY36-F1
#
_cell.length_a   1.000
_cell.length_b   1.000
_cell.length_c   1.000
_cell.angle_alpha   90.00
_cell.angle_beta   90.00
_cell.angle_gamma   90.00
#
_symmetry.space_group_name_H-M   'P 1'
#
loop_
_entity.id
_entity.type
_entity.pdbx_description
1 polymer ?
#
loop_
_entity_poly.entity_id
_entity_poly.type
_entity_poly.pdbx_seq_one_letter_code
_entity_poly.pdbx_strand_id
1 'polypeptide(L)'
;MSTHFGATLRMLRVDAGMGLGELANRIGVSPAYLSRVEHGHDPVPTPDRVVAIARALQLPPLVLLEIAQGAGAAIASYLERVPEASALFLDLAGRDLGAAEIARIRAYIDRTIPARSGPAKPRLGELLTETRVVVRATCADLEDVVMVAAARLARDREQARSLARDLLEREEAAPSMMGGGVVAPHAILPGEAVRAALVVLGRPIKTRTPDAVPLQVAVVLIEPAADRRHLDRLAHVARLAGRGLAETLSPARTAEQALRLLASLDVT
;
A
#
# COMPACT_ATOMS: atom_id res chain seq x y z
N MET A 1 -11.54 -1.60 -9.52
CA MET A 1 -11.38 -2.90 -8.82
C MET A 1 -10.68 -2.67 -7.50
N SER A 2 -11.06 -3.35 -6.42
CA SER A 2 -10.54 -3.11 -5.07
C SER A 2 -9.44 -4.09 -4.70
N THR A 3 -8.39 -3.61 -4.02
CA THR A 3 -7.41 -4.47 -3.33
C THR A 3 -8.07 -5.53 -2.47
N HIS A 4 -7.41 -6.68 -2.35
CA HIS A 4 -7.83 -7.74 -1.47
C HIS A 4 -7.35 -7.45 -0.04
N PHE A 5 -8.27 -7.03 0.83
CA PHE A 5 -7.98 -6.68 2.22
C PHE A 5 -7.21 -7.77 2.97
N GLY A 6 -7.66 -9.03 2.89
CA GLY A 6 -7.04 -10.15 3.61
C GLY A 6 -5.57 -10.37 3.26
N ALA A 7 -5.25 -10.55 1.98
CA ALA A 7 -3.89 -10.69 1.49
C ALA A 7 -3.00 -9.48 1.86
N THR A 8 -3.53 -8.26 1.72
CA THR A 8 -2.80 -7.04 2.09
C THR A 8 -2.50 -7.01 3.60
N LEU A 9 -3.48 -7.36 4.44
CA LEU A 9 -3.30 -7.46 5.89
C LEU A 9 -2.24 -8.49 6.25
N ARG A 10 -2.29 -9.67 5.62
CA ARG A 10 -1.31 -10.74 5.84
C ARG A 10 0.11 -10.27 5.50
N MET A 11 0.29 -9.64 4.33
CA MET A 11 1.58 -9.09 3.90
C MET A 11 2.10 -8.08 4.94
N LEU A 12 1.31 -7.04 5.25
CA LEU A 12 1.70 -6.02 6.23
C LEU A 12 2.01 -6.60 7.62
N ARG A 13 1.27 -7.62 8.05
CA ARG A 13 1.52 -8.30 9.33
C ARG A 13 2.85 -9.05 9.32
N VAL A 14 3.12 -9.82 8.27
CA VAL A 14 4.38 -10.58 8.13
C VAL A 14 5.56 -9.63 8.05
N ASP A 15 5.44 -8.55 7.27
CA ASP A 15 6.46 -7.51 7.16
C ASP A 15 6.70 -6.76 8.48
N ALA A 16 5.67 -6.62 9.31
CA ALA A 16 5.82 -6.05 10.65
C ALA A 16 6.56 -6.98 11.64
N GLY A 17 6.96 -8.18 11.20
CA GLY A 17 7.55 -9.23 12.03
C GLY A 17 6.56 -9.86 13.00
N MET A 18 5.25 -9.70 12.75
CA MET A 18 4.20 -10.06 13.70
C MET A 18 3.59 -11.42 13.39
N GLY A 19 3.55 -12.30 14.40
CA GLY A 19 2.88 -13.59 14.29
C GLY A 19 1.35 -13.43 14.19
N LEU A 20 0.68 -14.40 13.56
CA LEU A 20 -0.79 -14.42 13.45
C LEU A 20 -1.46 -14.39 14.84
N GLY A 21 -0.96 -15.22 15.77
CA GLY A 21 -1.48 -15.28 17.14
C GLY A 21 -1.22 -14.00 17.94
N GLU A 22 -0.10 -13.33 17.68
CA GLU A 22 0.23 -12.06 18.32
C GLU A 22 -0.75 -10.96 17.90
N LEU A 23 -0.99 -10.79 16.60
CA LEU A 23 -1.96 -9.80 16.11
C LEU A 23 -3.36 -10.10 16.63
N ALA A 24 -3.78 -11.37 16.57
CA ALA A 24 -5.10 -11.80 17.03
C ALA A 24 -5.33 -11.46 18.51
N ASN A 25 -4.35 -11.72 19.37
CA ASN A 25 -4.42 -11.38 20.79
C ASN A 25 -4.51 -9.85 21.00
N ARG A 26 -3.67 -9.06 20.31
CA ARG A 26 -3.67 -7.58 20.42
C ARG A 26 -5.02 -6.95 20.06
N ILE A 27 -5.78 -7.54 19.15
CA ILE A 27 -7.09 -7.04 18.73
C ILE A 27 -8.27 -7.80 19.35
N GLY A 28 -8.02 -8.72 20.28
CA GLY A 28 -9.05 -9.44 21.02
C GLY A 28 -9.87 -10.43 20.19
N VAL A 29 -9.26 -11.10 19.20
CA VAL A 29 -9.93 -12.13 18.37
C VAL A 29 -9.17 -13.45 18.38
N SER A 30 -9.79 -14.52 17.86
CA SER A 30 -9.11 -15.81 17.73
C SER A 30 -8.14 -15.83 16.54
N PRO A 31 -7.00 -16.55 16.63
CA PRO A 31 -6.10 -16.74 15.49
C PRO A 31 -6.79 -17.38 14.27
N ALA A 32 -7.76 -18.28 14.51
CA ALA A 32 -8.55 -18.91 13.45
C ALA A 32 -9.41 -17.89 12.69
N TYR A 33 -10.07 -16.97 13.40
CA TYR A 33 -10.82 -15.87 12.77
C TYR A 33 -9.90 -15.01 11.90
N LEU A 34 -8.77 -14.56 12.46
CA LEU A 34 -7.83 -13.70 11.72
C LEU A 34 -7.27 -14.43 10.49
N SER A 35 -6.97 -15.73 10.60
CA SER A 35 -6.56 -16.57 9.47
C SER A 35 -7.60 -16.57 8.34
N ARG A 36 -8.88 -16.78 8.66
CA ARG A 36 -9.94 -16.78 7.65
C ARG A 36 -10.10 -15.43 6.97
N VAL A 37 -9.97 -14.33 7.71
CA VAL A 37 -9.95 -12.97 7.13
C VAL A 37 -8.77 -12.79 6.17
N GLU A 38 -7.57 -13.16 6.58
CA GLU A 38 -6.35 -13.02 5.76
C GLU A 38 -6.41 -13.82 4.45
N HIS A 39 -7.08 -14.97 4.46
CA HIS A 39 -7.27 -15.82 3.28
C HIS A 39 -8.54 -15.50 2.49
N GLY A 40 -9.31 -14.48 2.88
CA GLY A 40 -10.52 -14.07 2.18
C GLY A 40 -11.73 -15.00 2.36
N HIS A 41 -11.68 -15.90 3.35
CA HIS A 41 -12.81 -16.78 3.68
C HIS A 41 -13.88 -16.07 4.51
N ASP A 42 -13.48 -15.13 5.36
CA ASP A 42 -14.39 -14.27 6.12
C ASP A 42 -14.40 -12.85 5.49
N PRO A 43 -15.52 -12.11 5.60
CA PRO A 43 -15.61 -10.75 5.10
C PRO A 43 -14.66 -9.81 5.84
N VAL A 44 -14.46 -8.62 5.26
CA VAL A 44 -13.69 -7.54 5.87
C VAL A 44 -14.23 -7.25 7.28
N PRO A 45 -13.37 -7.11 8.31
CA PRO A 45 -13.80 -6.80 9.67
C PRO A 45 -14.56 -5.47 9.76
N THR A 46 -15.25 -5.24 10.88
CA THR A 46 -15.89 -3.96 11.19
C THR A 46 -14.88 -2.80 11.17
N PRO A 47 -15.30 -1.57 10.86
CA PRO A 47 -14.40 -0.41 10.83
C PRO A 47 -13.59 -0.24 12.11
N ASP A 48 -14.21 -0.39 13.28
CA ASP A 48 -13.52 -0.31 14.57
C ASP A 48 -12.41 -1.36 14.71
N ARG A 49 -12.66 -2.56 14.21
CA ARG A 49 -11.67 -3.64 14.22
C ARG A 49 -10.57 -3.42 13.19
N VAL A 50 -10.87 -2.85 12.03
CA VAL A 50 -9.86 -2.40 11.06
C VAL A 50 -8.98 -1.31 11.67
N VAL A 51 -9.55 -0.35 12.40
CA VAL A 51 -8.79 0.66 13.16
C VAL A 51 -7.92 0.02 14.24
N ALA A 52 -8.42 -0.97 14.97
CA ALA A 52 -7.65 -1.71 15.96
C ALA A 52 -6.45 -2.46 15.34
N ILE A 53 -6.67 -3.11 14.20
CA ILE A 53 -5.61 -3.76 13.42
C ILE A 53 -4.55 -2.75 12.98
N ALA A 54 -4.96 -1.61 12.39
CA ALA A 54 -4.02 -0.58 11.96
C ALA A 54 -3.14 -0.08 13.12
N ARG A 55 -3.75 0.20 14.27
CA ARG A 55 -3.02 0.62 15.48
C ARG A 55 -2.07 -0.45 16.00
N ALA A 56 -2.49 -1.72 16.00
CA ALA A 56 -1.65 -2.84 16.42
C ALA A 56 -0.41 -3.00 15.52
N LEU A 57 -0.56 -2.74 14.22
CA LEU A 57 0.51 -2.70 13.22
C LEU A 57 1.28 -1.37 13.19
N GLN A 58 0.89 -0.39 14.02
CA GLN A 58 1.46 0.97 14.04
C GLN A 58 1.31 1.73 12.71
N LEU A 59 0.26 1.43 11.94
CA LEU A 59 -0.07 2.08 10.67
C LEU A 59 -1.16 3.15 10.85
N PRO A 60 -1.21 4.18 9.99
CA PRO A 60 -2.30 5.13 9.97
C PRO A 60 -3.65 4.42 9.68
N PRO A 61 -4.70 4.59 10.52
CA PRO A 61 -5.96 3.87 10.34
C PRO A 61 -6.64 4.08 8.99
N LEU A 62 -6.49 5.27 8.41
CA LEU A 62 -7.08 5.61 7.11
C LEU A 62 -6.62 4.66 6.01
N VAL A 63 -5.36 4.19 6.05
CA VAL A 63 -4.82 3.31 5.00
C VAL A 63 -5.59 1.99 4.94
N LEU A 64 -5.74 1.30 6.09
CA LEU A 64 -6.50 0.05 6.12
C LEU A 64 -8.00 0.27 5.94
N LEU A 65 -8.55 1.40 6.39
CA LEU A 65 -9.95 1.76 6.16
C LEU A 65 -10.26 2.00 4.68
N GLU A 66 -9.36 2.62 3.92
CA GLU A 66 -9.50 2.79 2.48
C GLU A 66 -9.42 1.44 1.75
N ILE A 67 -8.46 0.57 2.12
CA ILE A 67 -8.35 -0.80 1.58
C ILE A 67 -9.63 -1.60 1.89
N ALA A 68 -10.19 -1.43 3.08
CA ALA A 68 -11.44 -2.05 3.54
C ALA A 68 -12.71 -1.42 2.94
N GLN A 69 -12.60 -0.31 2.21
CA GLN A 69 -13.74 0.55 1.81
C GLN A 69 -14.64 0.97 3.00
N GLY A 70 -14.06 1.00 4.20
CA GLY A 70 -14.76 1.23 5.47
C GLY A 70 -14.70 2.68 5.97
N ALA A 71 -14.11 3.62 5.22
CA ALA A 71 -13.91 4.99 5.68
C ALA A 71 -15.22 5.70 6.04
N GLY A 72 -16.27 5.57 5.21
CA GLY A 72 -17.58 6.15 5.49
C GLY A 72 -18.23 5.57 6.76
N ALA A 73 -18.16 4.25 6.92
CA ALA A 73 -18.68 3.57 8.10
C ALA A 73 -17.88 3.91 9.38
N ALA A 74 -16.57 4.14 9.26
CA ALA A 74 -15.74 4.62 10.37
C ALA A 74 -16.13 6.05 10.79
N ILE A 75 -16.39 6.93 9.82
CA ILE A 75 -16.86 8.30 10.09
C ILE A 75 -18.24 8.24 10.76
N ALA A 76 -19.16 7.42 10.26
CA ALA A 76 -20.48 7.25 10.85
C ALA A 76 -20.40 6.79 12.33
N SER A 77 -19.62 5.74 12.62
CA SER A 77 -19.37 5.26 13.99
C SER A 77 -18.78 6.36 14.90
N TYR A 78 -17.88 7.19 14.36
CA TYR A 78 -17.33 8.34 15.10
C TYR A 78 -18.41 9.39 15.41
N LEU A 79 -19.25 9.75 14.44
CA LEU A 79 -20.31 10.75 14.62
C LEU A 79 -21.38 10.29 15.61
N GLU A 80 -21.71 9.00 15.66
CA GLU A 80 -22.59 8.42 16.68
C GLU A 80 -22.04 8.60 18.10
N ARG A 81 -20.72 8.46 18.25
CA ARG A 81 -19.99 8.60 19.52
C ARG A 81 -19.72 10.05 19.92
N VAL A 82 -19.63 10.94 18.94
CA VAL A 82 -19.32 12.37 19.14
C VAL A 82 -20.32 13.21 18.34
N PRO A 83 -21.58 13.34 18.81
CA PRO A 83 -22.62 14.04 18.08
C PRO A 83 -22.25 15.48 17.72
N GLU A 84 -21.48 16.16 18.57
CA GLU A 84 -21.00 17.54 18.36
C GLU A 84 -20.12 17.69 17.11
N ALA A 85 -19.45 16.62 16.67
CA ALA A 85 -18.67 16.64 15.44
C ALA A 85 -19.56 16.75 14.19
N SER A 86 -20.82 16.31 14.26
CA SER A 86 -21.73 16.32 13.11
C SER A 86 -21.94 17.73 12.55
N ALA A 87 -22.11 18.72 13.43
CA ALA A 87 -22.27 20.11 13.01
C ALA A 87 -21.05 20.62 12.25
N LEU A 88 -19.84 20.31 12.74
CA LEU A 88 -18.60 20.68 12.05
C LEU A 88 -18.50 20.03 10.67
N PHE A 89 -18.78 18.72 10.54
CA PHE A 89 -18.71 18.04 9.24
C PHE A 89 -19.72 18.59 8.24
N LEU A 90 -20.96 18.91 8.68
CA LEU A 90 -21.97 19.54 7.83
C LEU A 90 -21.56 20.95 7.41
N ASP A 91 -20.99 21.74 8.31
CA ASP A 91 -20.47 23.09 8.01
C ASP A 91 -19.33 23.05 6.97
N LEU A 92 -18.43 22.06 7.08
CA LEU A 92 -17.37 21.86 6.09
C LEU A 92 -17.95 21.45 4.73
N ALA A 93 -18.91 20.52 4.73
CA ALA A 93 -19.55 20.05 3.49
C ALA A 93 -20.34 21.16 2.78
N GLY A 94 -21.07 21.99 3.53
CA GLY A 94 -21.84 23.11 2.96
C GLY A 94 -20.98 24.23 2.36
N ARG A 95 -19.68 24.25 2.64
CA ARG A 95 -18.72 25.25 2.11
C ARG A 95 -17.96 24.78 0.87
N ASP A 96 -18.17 23.53 0.44
CA ASP A 96 -17.54 22.93 -0.74
C ASP A 96 -16.02 23.19 -0.82
N LEU A 97 -15.32 22.82 0.26
CA LEU A 97 -13.91 23.15 0.45
C LEU A 97 -13.02 22.51 -0.62
N GLY A 98 -12.19 23.33 -1.26
CA GLY A 98 -11.16 22.87 -2.18
C GLY A 98 -9.94 22.27 -1.48
N ALA A 99 -9.03 21.69 -2.27
CA ALA A 99 -7.82 21.04 -1.76
C ALA A 99 -6.94 21.99 -0.91
N ALA A 100 -6.91 23.29 -1.25
CA ALA A 100 -6.14 24.29 -0.51
C ALA A 100 -6.76 24.62 0.86
N GLU A 101 -8.09 24.72 0.97
CA GLU A 101 -8.78 24.85 2.26
C GLU A 101 -8.57 23.63 3.13
N ILE A 102 -8.75 22.42 2.58
CA ILE A 102 -8.55 21.17 3.31
C ILE A 102 -7.12 21.05 3.84
N ALA A 103 -6.12 21.39 3.03
CA ALA A 103 -4.72 21.40 3.45
C ALA A 103 -4.46 22.38 4.62
N ARG A 104 -5.08 23.58 4.59
CA ARG A 104 -4.99 24.56 5.68
C ARG A 104 -5.62 24.06 6.98
N ILE A 105 -6.80 23.46 6.90
CA ILE A 105 -7.49 22.90 8.08
C ILE A 105 -6.67 21.75 8.67
N ARG A 106 -6.15 20.85 7.84
CA ARG A 106 -5.27 19.75 8.27
C ARG A 106 -4.03 20.29 8.99
N ALA A 107 -3.35 21.28 8.42
CA ALA A 107 -2.18 21.90 9.06
C ALA A 107 -2.52 22.54 10.42
N TYR A 108 -3.70 23.17 10.55
CA TYR A 108 -4.18 23.70 11.82
C TYR A 108 -4.41 22.60 12.86
N ILE A 109 -5.07 21.50 12.47
CA ILE A 109 -5.31 20.34 13.33
C ILE A 109 -3.98 19.75 13.78
N ASP A 110 -3.06 19.45 12.86
CA ASP A 110 -1.79 18.80 13.18
C ASP A 110 -0.94 19.65 14.14
N ARG A 111 -0.99 20.98 14.02
CA ARG A 111 -0.29 21.91 14.92
C ARG A 111 -0.94 22.00 16.32
N THR A 112 -2.26 21.99 16.40
CA THR A 112 -3.01 22.33 17.62
C THR A 112 -3.43 21.08 18.41
N ILE A 113 -3.64 19.98 17.70
CA ILE A 113 -4.07 18.67 18.20
C ILE A 113 -3.12 17.63 17.58
N PRO A 114 -1.87 17.53 18.08
CA PRO A 114 -0.89 16.63 17.48
C PRO A 114 -1.40 15.19 17.50
N ALA A 115 -1.37 14.54 16.34
CA ALA A 115 -1.73 13.14 16.21
C ALA A 115 -0.82 12.28 17.10
N ARG A 116 -1.36 11.18 17.66
CA ARG A 116 -0.55 10.17 18.35
C ARG A 116 0.32 9.32 17.39
N SER A 117 0.42 9.68 16.10
CA SER A 117 1.06 8.86 15.08
C SER A 117 1.81 9.69 14.02
N GLY A 118 3.13 9.43 13.94
CA GLY A 118 3.94 9.28 12.72
C GLY A 118 4.27 10.51 11.84
N PRO A 119 5.50 10.59 11.27
CA PRO A 119 5.91 11.65 10.36
C PRO A 119 5.17 11.59 9.00
N ALA A 120 5.41 12.60 8.16
CA ALA A 120 4.76 12.79 6.85
C ALA A 120 4.73 11.52 5.97
N LYS A 121 3.60 11.31 5.29
CA LYS A 121 3.39 10.15 4.42
C LYS A 121 4.36 10.20 3.22
N PRO A 122 5.20 9.17 2.99
CA PRO A 122 6.10 9.15 1.85
C PRO A 122 5.30 8.99 0.56
N ARG A 123 5.50 9.90 -0.41
CA ARG A 123 4.90 9.77 -1.74
C ARG A 123 5.70 8.78 -2.57
N LEU A 124 5.02 7.88 -3.28
CA LEU A 124 5.71 6.90 -4.13
C LEU A 124 6.45 7.59 -5.28
N GLY A 125 5.88 8.68 -5.81
CA GLY A 125 6.49 9.47 -6.88
C GLY A 125 7.86 10.05 -6.52
N GLU A 126 8.13 10.34 -5.25
CA GLU A 126 9.42 10.88 -4.78
C GLU A 126 10.55 9.85 -4.79
N LEU A 127 10.20 8.55 -4.84
CA LEU A 127 11.16 7.44 -4.90
C LEU A 127 11.49 6.99 -6.34
N LEU A 128 10.76 7.53 -7.32
CA LEU A 128 10.83 7.12 -8.72
C LEU A 128 11.55 8.17 -9.56
N THR A 129 12.25 7.68 -10.57
CA THR A 129 12.83 8.46 -11.69
C THR A 129 12.35 7.85 -13.00
N GLU A 130 12.40 8.59 -14.11
CA GLU A 130 11.99 8.03 -15.42
C GLU A 130 12.74 6.73 -15.77
N THR A 131 14.03 6.65 -15.43
CA THR A 131 14.85 5.45 -15.63
C THR A 131 14.41 4.26 -14.78
N ARG A 132 13.69 4.47 -13.68
CA ARG A 132 13.14 3.43 -12.80
C ARG A 132 11.69 3.09 -13.08
N VAL A 133 11.11 3.70 -14.11
CA VAL A 133 9.77 3.38 -14.59
C VAL A 133 9.88 2.62 -15.91
N VAL A 134 9.28 1.44 -15.95
CA VAL A 134 9.17 0.61 -17.15
C VAL A 134 7.69 0.52 -17.50
N VAL A 135 7.31 1.01 -18.66
CA VAL A 135 5.95 0.89 -19.16
C VAL A 135 5.91 -0.10 -20.32
N ARG A 136 4.76 -0.74 -20.50
CA ARG A 136 4.53 -1.71 -21.56
C ARG A 136 5.53 -2.87 -21.52
N ALA A 137 6.00 -3.25 -20.33
CA ALA A 137 6.94 -4.34 -20.14
C ALA A 137 6.34 -5.67 -20.64
N THR A 138 7.14 -6.45 -21.35
CA THR A 138 6.78 -7.81 -21.78
C THR A 138 7.44 -8.79 -20.82
N CYS A 139 6.64 -9.37 -19.94
CA CYS A 139 7.08 -10.34 -18.93
C CYS A 139 6.12 -11.53 -18.99
N ALA A 140 6.64 -12.75 -18.91
CA ALA A 140 5.84 -13.97 -18.90
C ALA A 140 5.28 -14.27 -17.50
N ASP A 141 6.07 -13.96 -16.47
CA ASP A 141 5.78 -14.26 -15.08
C ASP A 141 6.36 -13.20 -14.12
N LEU A 142 6.26 -13.46 -12.81
CA LEU A 142 6.76 -12.56 -11.78
C LEU A 142 8.29 -12.49 -11.73
N GLU A 143 8.98 -13.56 -12.13
CA GLU A 143 10.45 -13.59 -12.17
C GLU A 143 10.97 -12.59 -13.22
N ASP A 144 10.38 -12.58 -14.42
CA ASP A 144 10.69 -11.58 -15.44
C ASP A 144 10.48 -10.14 -14.94
N VAL A 145 9.39 -9.91 -14.19
CA VAL A 145 9.07 -8.59 -13.62
C VAL A 145 10.13 -8.16 -12.60
N VAL A 146 10.52 -9.07 -11.71
CA VAL A 146 11.56 -8.83 -10.70
C VAL A 146 12.91 -8.56 -11.38
N MET A 147 13.27 -9.32 -12.41
CA MET A 147 14.50 -9.12 -13.18
C MET A 147 14.54 -7.74 -13.86
N VAL A 148 13.43 -7.32 -14.48
CA VAL A 148 13.30 -6.00 -15.10
C VAL A 148 13.46 -4.89 -14.05
N ALA A 149 12.80 -5.02 -12.90
CA ALA A 149 12.89 -4.03 -11.83
C ALA A 149 14.30 -3.97 -11.22
N ALA A 150 14.91 -5.13 -10.92
CA ALA A 150 16.24 -5.21 -10.35
C ALA A 150 17.29 -4.55 -11.25
N ALA A 151 17.18 -4.73 -12.57
CA ALA A 151 18.05 -4.07 -13.54
C ALA A 151 17.93 -2.53 -13.54
N ARG A 152 16.79 -1.96 -13.11
CA ARG A 152 16.63 -0.49 -12.96
C ARG A 152 17.08 0.03 -11.60
N LEU A 153 17.14 -0.85 -10.60
CA LEU A 153 17.48 -0.50 -9.22
C LEU A 153 18.97 -0.65 -8.91
N ALA A 154 19.62 -1.63 -9.55
CA ALA A 154 21.02 -1.96 -9.36
C ALA A 154 21.97 -1.03 -10.12
N ARG A 155 23.22 -0.97 -9.66
CA ARG A 155 24.31 -0.20 -10.28
C ARG A 155 24.97 -0.93 -11.44
N ASP A 156 25.01 -2.26 -11.35
CA ASP A 156 25.62 -3.15 -12.32
C ASP A 156 24.84 -4.47 -12.44
N ARG A 157 25.29 -5.33 -13.35
CA ARG A 157 24.63 -6.60 -13.68
C ARG A 157 24.77 -7.65 -12.58
N GLU A 158 25.83 -7.61 -11.78
CA GLU A 158 26.04 -8.56 -10.69
C GLU A 158 25.09 -8.23 -9.54
N GLN A 159 25.02 -6.96 -9.14
CA GLN A 159 24.09 -6.46 -8.15
C GLN A 159 22.64 -6.70 -8.58
N ALA A 160 22.30 -6.52 -9.87
CA ALA A 160 20.96 -6.79 -10.38
C ALA A 160 20.55 -8.27 -10.18
N ARG A 161 21.45 -9.21 -10.45
CA ARG A 161 21.20 -10.64 -10.24
C ARG A 161 21.05 -11.00 -8.77
N SER A 162 21.87 -10.42 -7.90
CA SER A 162 21.75 -10.65 -6.46
C SER A 162 20.43 -10.13 -5.92
N LEU A 163 20.09 -8.88 -6.25
CA LEU A 163 18.83 -8.26 -5.84
C LEU A 163 17.61 -9.05 -6.33
N ALA A 164 17.63 -9.54 -7.58
CA ALA A 164 16.53 -10.34 -8.10
C ALA A 164 16.35 -11.64 -7.31
N ARG A 165 17.43 -12.33 -6.94
CA ARG A 165 17.35 -13.52 -6.08
C ARG A 165 16.75 -13.18 -4.72
N ASP A 166 17.27 -12.14 -4.05
CA ASP A 166 16.78 -11.73 -2.72
C ASP A 166 15.27 -11.39 -2.74
N LEU A 167 14.82 -10.72 -3.80
CA LEU A 167 13.39 -10.39 -4.02
C LEU A 167 12.53 -11.64 -4.24
N LEU A 168 13.01 -12.61 -5.02
CA LEU A 168 12.28 -13.85 -5.32
C LEU A 168 12.22 -14.77 -4.10
N GLU A 169 13.33 -14.92 -3.38
CA GLU A 169 13.38 -15.68 -2.12
C GLU A 169 12.40 -15.08 -1.10
N ARG A 170 12.34 -13.74 -1.01
CA ARG A 170 11.37 -13.05 -0.16
C ARG A 170 9.93 -13.29 -0.60
N GLU A 171 9.64 -13.26 -1.89
CA GLU A 171 8.30 -13.48 -2.44
C GLU A 171 7.81 -14.93 -2.25
N GLU A 172 8.71 -15.90 -2.38
CA GLU A 172 8.44 -17.32 -2.09
C GLU A 172 8.11 -17.53 -0.59
N ALA A 173 8.88 -16.88 0.30
CA ALA A 173 8.65 -16.98 1.74
C ALA A 173 7.32 -16.34 2.18
N ALA A 174 6.96 -15.19 1.60
CA ALA A 174 5.67 -14.54 1.86
C ALA A 174 5.22 -13.64 0.69
N PRO A 175 4.14 -14.01 -0.03
CA PRO A 175 3.69 -13.24 -1.19
C PRO A 175 3.32 -11.78 -0.86
N SER A 176 3.64 -10.88 -1.78
CA SER A 176 3.37 -9.43 -1.72
C SER A 176 2.25 -8.98 -2.67
N MET A 177 1.49 -9.93 -3.21
CA MET A 177 0.28 -9.67 -4.00
C MET A 177 -0.79 -9.00 -3.15
N MET A 178 -1.21 -7.79 -3.54
CA MET A 178 -2.21 -6.99 -2.82
C MET A 178 -3.63 -7.16 -3.39
N GLY A 179 -3.75 -7.75 -4.58
CA GLY A 179 -4.96 -7.67 -5.41
C GLY A 179 -4.99 -6.38 -6.24
N GLY A 180 -6.09 -6.15 -6.96
CA GLY A 180 -6.25 -5.02 -7.88
C GLY A 180 -5.23 -5.02 -9.03
N GLY A 181 -4.62 -6.17 -9.33
CA GLY A 181 -3.55 -6.29 -10.31
C GLY A 181 -2.21 -5.69 -9.87
N VAL A 182 -1.97 -5.54 -8.56
CA VAL A 182 -0.74 -4.97 -7.99
C VAL A 182 0.02 -5.97 -7.11
N VAL A 183 1.35 -5.98 -7.26
CA VAL A 183 2.31 -6.69 -6.40
C VAL A 183 3.39 -5.72 -5.93
N ALA A 184 3.93 -5.91 -4.72
CA ALA A 184 5.01 -5.06 -4.20
C ALA A 184 6.21 -5.85 -3.64
N PRO A 185 6.99 -6.53 -4.52
CA PRO A 185 8.20 -7.22 -4.10
C PRO A 185 9.16 -6.22 -3.46
N HIS A 186 9.80 -6.61 -2.37
CA HIS A 186 10.69 -5.71 -1.65
C HIS A 186 11.84 -6.46 -1.01
N ALA A 187 13.00 -5.81 -0.91
CA ALA A 187 14.19 -6.36 -0.28
C ALA A 187 14.72 -5.41 0.78
N ILE A 188 15.08 -5.95 1.94
CA ILE A 188 15.69 -5.21 3.03
C ILE A 188 17.22 -5.38 2.91
N LEU A 189 17.91 -4.33 2.49
CA LEU A 189 19.34 -4.33 2.23
C LEU A 189 20.07 -3.37 3.20
N PRO A 190 20.89 -3.88 4.14
CA PRO A 190 21.68 -3.05 5.04
C PRO A 190 22.58 -2.05 4.29
N GLY A 191 22.56 -0.79 4.72
CA GLY A 191 23.42 0.27 4.15
C GLY A 191 22.96 0.82 2.79
N GLU A 192 21.88 0.32 2.20
CA GLU A 192 21.32 0.86 0.96
C GLU A 192 20.28 1.96 1.24
N ALA A 193 20.20 2.95 0.35
CA ALA A 193 19.16 3.96 0.40
C ALA A 193 17.83 3.40 -0.14
N VAL A 194 16.72 3.97 0.33
CA VAL A 194 15.38 3.65 -0.18
C VAL A 194 15.32 3.96 -1.67
N ARG A 195 14.88 2.98 -2.47
CA ARG A 195 14.65 3.13 -3.91
C ARG A 195 13.40 2.36 -4.31
N ALA A 196 12.69 2.85 -5.33
CA ALA A 196 11.58 2.11 -5.92
C ALA A 196 11.76 1.99 -7.44
N ALA A 197 11.20 0.93 -8.02
CA ALA A 197 10.99 0.78 -9.45
C ALA A 197 9.51 0.48 -9.71
N LEU A 198 8.98 1.03 -10.79
CA LEU A 198 7.61 0.83 -11.22
C LEU A 198 7.62 0.09 -12.55
N VAL A 199 6.99 -1.08 -12.59
CA VAL A 199 6.84 -1.87 -13.81
C VAL A 199 5.36 -1.96 -14.15
N VAL A 200 4.98 -1.40 -15.29
CA VAL A 200 3.62 -1.47 -15.85
C VAL A 200 3.67 -2.41 -17.05
N LEU A 201 2.92 -3.50 -16.98
CA LEU A 201 2.92 -4.55 -17.99
C LEU A 201 2.20 -4.14 -19.27
N GLY A 202 2.73 -4.55 -20.42
CA GLY A 202 2.08 -4.35 -21.72
C GLY A 202 0.87 -5.26 -21.92
N ARG A 203 0.90 -6.44 -21.29
CA ARG A 203 -0.20 -7.40 -21.17
C ARG A 203 -0.20 -7.94 -19.72
N PRO A 204 -1.35 -8.00 -19.05
CA PRO A 204 -1.41 -8.56 -17.70
C PRO A 204 -0.96 -10.02 -17.66
N ILE A 205 -0.24 -10.40 -16.60
CA ILE A 205 0.16 -11.79 -16.34
C ILE A 205 -0.99 -12.51 -15.63
N LYS A 206 -1.44 -13.63 -16.22
CA LYS A 206 -2.40 -14.52 -15.58
C LYS A 206 -1.67 -15.44 -14.61
N THR A 207 -1.73 -15.12 -13.33
CA THR A 207 -1.18 -15.92 -12.23
C THR A 207 -2.19 -16.01 -11.11
N ARG A 208 -1.90 -16.80 -10.07
CA ARG A 208 -2.74 -16.89 -8.89
C ARG A 208 -2.68 -15.57 -8.12
N THR A 209 -3.78 -14.82 -8.12
CA THR A 209 -3.93 -13.59 -7.35
C THR A 209 -5.05 -13.75 -6.31
N PRO A 210 -5.00 -13.00 -5.20
CA PRO A 210 -6.01 -13.11 -4.14
C PRO A 210 -7.45 -12.86 -4.60
N ASP A 211 -7.64 -12.04 -5.64
CA ASP A 211 -8.94 -11.58 -6.16
C ASP A 211 -9.20 -12.02 -7.61
N ALA A 212 -8.39 -12.95 -8.14
CA ALA A 212 -8.42 -13.39 -9.53
C ALA A 212 -8.21 -12.29 -10.59
N VAL A 213 -7.83 -11.07 -10.18
CA VAL A 213 -7.45 -10.00 -11.11
C VAL A 213 -6.01 -10.26 -11.59
N PRO A 214 -5.75 -10.34 -12.91
CA PRO A 214 -4.40 -10.55 -13.43
C PRO A 214 -3.42 -9.45 -12.99
N LEU A 215 -2.15 -9.83 -12.79
CA LEU A 215 -1.09 -8.90 -12.43
C LEU A 215 -0.84 -7.91 -13.56
N GLN A 216 -0.84 -6.61 -13.27
CA GLN A 216 -0.68 -5.53 -14.25
C GLN A 216 0.41 -4.53 -13.87
N VAL A 217 0.63 -4.29 -12.57
CA VAL A 217 1.64 -3.36 -12.05
C VAL A 217 2.45 -4.00 -10.93
N ALA A 218 3.77 -3.81 -10.96
CA ALA A 218 4.64 -4.08 -9.82
C ALA A 218 5.30 -2.79 -9.32
N VAL A 219 5.29 -2.62 -8.00
CA VAL A 219 6.03 -1.56 -7.30
C VAL A 219 7.12 -2.23 -6.48
N VAL A 220 8.34 -2.28 -7.01
CA VAL A 220 9.46 -2.98 -6.38
C VAL A 220 10.24 -2.02 -5.50
N LEU A 221 10.50 -2.39 -4.24
CA LEU A 221 11.14 -1.52 -3.24
C LEU A 221 12.47 -2.10 -2.74
N ILE A 222 13.48 -1.24 -2.60
CA ILE A 222 14.66 -1.51 -1.78
C ILE A 222 14.52 -0.67 -0.53
N GLU A 223 14.64 -1.33 0.61
CA GLU A 223 14.50 -0.73 1.93
C GLU A 223 15.82 -0.90 2.70
N PRO A 224 16.29 0.12 3.44
CA PRO A 224 17.38 -0.08 4.39
C PRO A 224 16.94 -1.06 5.48
N ALA A 225 17.89 -1.75 6.12
CA ALA A 225 17.65 -2.53 7.34
C ALA A 225 17.19 -1.70 8.57
N ALA A 226 16.92 -0.41 8.40
CA ALA A 226 16.54 0.52 9.46
C ALA A 226 15.04 0.84 9.45
N ASP A 227 14.46 0.86 10.66
CA ASP A 227 13.12 1.35 11.04
C ASP A 227 11.90 0.71 10.32
N ARG A 228 10.72 0.83 10.95
CA ARG A 228 9.41 0.42 10.45
C ARG A 228 8.88 1.24 9.27
N ARG A 229 9.62 2.23 8.78
CA ARG A 229 9.22 3.11 7.66
C ARG A 229 8.91 2.35 6.36
N HIS A 230 9.48 1.16 6.19
CA HIS A 230 9.12 0.28 5.07
C HIS A 230 7.64 -0.13 5.12
N LEU A 231 7.07 -0.33 6.32
CA LEU A 231 5.63 -0.64 6.47
C LEU A 231 4.77 0.52 6.02
N ASP A 232 5.15 1.76 6.33
CA ASP A 232 4.42 2.95 5.87
C ASP A 232 4.39 3.03 4.33
N ARG A 233 5.49 2.67 3.67
CA ARG A 233 5.57 2.63 2.20
C ARG A 233 4.75 1.49 1.62
N LEU A 234 4.84 0.27 2.16
CA LEU A 234 4.03 -0.86 1.72
C LEU A 234 2.53 -0.58 1.91
N ALA A 235 2.16 0.01 3.05
CA ALA A 235 0.79 0.41 3.33
C ALA A 235 0.32 1.50 2.36
N HIS A 236 1.20 2.45 2.00
CA HIS A 236 0.91 3.46 0.98
C HIS A 236 0.72 2.85 -0.43
N VAL A 237 1.56 1.91 -0.83
CA VAL A 237 1.37 1.17 -2.10
C VAL A 237 0.05 0.40 -2.09
N ALA A 238 -0.28 -0.26 -0.99
CA ALA A 238 -1.56 -0.97 -0.86
C ALA A 238 -2.76 -0.02 -0.93
N ARG A 239 -2.67 1.18 -0.34
CA ARG A 239 -3.67 2.22 -0.50
C ARG A 239 -3.84 2.63 -1.97
N LEU A 240 -2.74 2.86 -2.70
CA LEU A 240 -2.80 3.21 -4.12
C LEU A 240 -3.41 2.08 -4.95
N ALA A 241 -3.04 0.83 -4.66
CA ALA A 241 -3.65 -0.33 -5.28
C ALA A 241 -5.18 -0.34 -5.06
N GLY A 242 -5.65 -0.05 -3.85
CA GLY A 242 -7.07 0.03 -3.51
C GLY A 242 -7.82 1.14 -4.24
N ARG A 243 -7.10 2.18 -4.64
CA ARG A 243 -7.60 3.30 -5.47
C ARG A 243 -7.46 3.06 -6.97
N GLY A 244 -7.11 1.85 -7.41
CA GLY A 244 -7.03 1.49 -8.83
C GLY A 244 -5.72 1.90 -9.50
N LEU A 245 -4.58 1.78 -8.79
CA LEU A 245 -3.24 2.04 -9.35
C LEU A 245 -3.00 1.32 -10.69
N ALA A 246 -3.30 0.02 -10.75
CA ALA A 246 -3.09 -0.77 -11.97
C ALA A 246 -3.93 -0.28 -13.15
N GLU A 247 -5.20 0.01 -12.91
CA GLU A 247 -6.14 0.54 -13.90
C GLU A 247 -5.66 1.90 -14.42
N THR A 248 -5.31 2.80 -13.49
CA THR A 248 -4.83 4.16 -13.77
C THR A 248 -3.55 4.16 -14.61
N LEU A 249 -2.62 3.23 -14.34
CA LEU A 249 -1.32 3.19 -15.03
C LEU A 249 -1.34 2.35 -16.32
N SER A 250 -2.29 1.43 -16.48
CA SER A 250 -2.39 0.56 -17.66
C SER A 250 -2.37 1.26 -19.05
N PRO A 251 -2.94 2.48 -19.24
CA PRO A 251 -2.86 3.16 -20.52
C PRO A 251 -1.51 3.82 -20.79
N ALA A 252 -0.62 3.94 -19.79
CA ALA A 252 0.64 4.65 -19.94
C ALA A 252 1.50 4.09 -21.08
N ARG A 253 2.05 4.98 -21.90
CA ARG A 253 2.93 4.67 -23.03
C ARG A 253 4.35 5.17 -22.81
N THR A 254 4.56 6.11 -21.90
CA THR A 254 5.88 6.63 -21.51
C THR A 254 6.04 6.64 -19.98
N ALA A 255 7.29 6.64 -19.51
CA ALA A 255 7.61 6.76 -18.08
C ALA A 255 7.06 8.07 -17.49
N GLU A 256 7.25 9.18 -18.20
CA GLU A 256 6.74 10.50 -17.82
C GLU A 256 5.21 10.50 -17.67
N GLN A 257 4.48 9.86 -18.60
CA GLN A 257 3.02 9.73 -18.50
C GLN A 257 2.61 8.91 -17.28
N ALA A 258 3.29 7.80 -17.00
CA ALA A 258 3.03 6.99 -15.82
C ALA A 258 3.27 7.77 -14.52
N LEU A 259 4.33 8.57 -14.44
CA LEU A 259 4.62 9.43 -13.29
C LEU A 259 3.55 10.50 -13.08
N ARG A 260 3.08 11.15 -14.16
CA ARG A 260 1.96 12.12 -14.07
C ARG A 260 0.67 11.48 -13.57
N LEU A 261 0.33 10.30 -14.11
CA LEU A 261 -0.85 9.54 -13.69
C LEU A 261 -0.74 9.11 -12.22
N LEU A 262 0.41 8.61 -11.80
CA LEU A 262 0.68 8.26 -10.40
C LEU A 262 0.53 9.48 -9.48
N ALA A 263 1.08 10.64 -9.86
CA ALA A 263 0.97 11.87 -9.07
C ALA A 263 -0.49 12.31 -8.86
N SER A 264 -1.36 12.09 -9.85
CA SER A 264 -2.79 12.38 -9.73
C SER A 264 -3.53 11.43 -8.77
N LEU A 265 -3.01 10.21 -8.61
CA LEU A 265 -3.55 9.22 -7.68
C LEU A 265 -2.98 9.40 -6.27
N ASP A 266 -1.71 9.78 -6.15
CA ASP A 266 -0.95 9.94 -4.91
C ASP A 266 -1.21 11.29 -4.20
N VAL A 267 -2.47 11.70 -4.20
CA VAL A 267 -2.93 12.86 -3.43
C VAL A 267 -3.26 12.39 -2.01
N THR A 268 -2.69 13.11 -1.03
CA THR A 268 -2.50 12.71 0.37
C THR A 268 -3.66 13.06 1.29
#